data_AF-A0A5R8MCS7-F1
#
_entry.id   AF-A0A5R8MCS7-F1
#
_cell.length_a   1.000
_cell.length_b   1.000
_cell.length_c   1.000
_cell.angle_alpha   90.00
_cell.angle_beta   90.00
_cell.angle_gamma   90.00
#
_symmetry.space_group_name_H-M   'P 1'
#
loop_
_entity.id
_entity.type
_entity.pdbx_description
1 polymer ?
#
loop_
_entity_poly.entity_id
_entity_poly.type
_entity_poly.pdbx_seq_one_letter_code
_entity_poly.pdbx_strand_id
1 'polypeptide(L)'
;MSVDTYRTCQNCGTENLNRDYCKNCGEIININLKRKLERQQKAKEKRETQKIKKKNKITLFFEDAKQHENIVIRYTARFFYSIWIVVLAIGSFLALVFGYIAA
;
A
#
# COMPACT_ATOMS: atom_id res chain seq x y z
N MET A 1 -32.95 -18.54 -18.11
CA MET A 1 -33.40 -19.48 -17.06
C MET A 1 -32.68 -19.13 -15.78
N SER A 2 -33.37 -18.58 -14.77
CA SER A 2 -32.82 -18.39 -13.43
C SER A 2 -32.81 -19.75 -12.72
N VAL A 3 -31.61 -20.27 -12.41
CA VAL A 3 -31.46 -21.54 -11.70
C VAL A 3 -31.72 -21.30 -10.22
N ASP A 4 -32.82 -21.84 -9.71
CA ASP A 4 -33.16 -21.79 -8.30
C ASP A 4 -32.18 -22.65 -7.50
N THR A 5 -31.42 -22.00 -6.63
CA THR A 5 -30.43 -22.65 -5.76
C THR A 5 -30.87 -22.57 -4.31
N TYR A 6 -31.27 -23.71 -3.75
CA TYR A 6 -31.55 -23.86 -2.33
C TYR A 6 -30.24 -24.09 -1.55
N ARG A 7 -30.08 -23.40 -0.43
CA ARG A 7 -28.92 -23.54 0.44
C ARG A 7 -29.34 -23.52 1.91
N THR A 8 -28.95 -24.55 2.63
CA THR A 8 -29.19 -24.66 4.08
C THR A 8 -28.07 -23.99 4.85
N CYS A 9 -28.43 -23.14 5.80
CA CYS A 9 -27.46 -22.46 6.65
C CYS A 9 -26.81 -23.44 7.63
N GLN A 10 -25.48 -23.55 7.61
CA GLN A 10 -24.72 -24.42 8.51
C GLN A 10 -24.77 -23.98 9.99
N ASN A 11 -25.07 -22.70 10.25
CA ASN A 11 -25.11 -22.15 11.61
C ASN A 11 -26.48 -22.35 12.31
N CYS A 12 -27.61 -22.14 11.61
CA CYS A 12 -28.95 -22.16 12.22
C CYS A 12 -29.93 -23.14 11.56
N GLY A 13 -29.50 -23.93 10.57
CA GLY A 13 -30.33 -24.93 9.89
C GLY A 13 -31.42 -24.37 8.95
N THR A 14 -31.57 -23.05 8.84
CA THR A 14 -32.61 -22.43 8.01
C THR A 14 -32.31 -22.60 6.52
N GLU A 15 -33.32 -23.03 5.76
CA GLU A 15 -33.24 -23.11 4.30
C GLU A 15 -33.43 -21.74 3.66
N ASN A 16 -32.56 -21.42 2.70
CA ASN A 16 -32.58 -20.15 2.00
C ASN A 16 -32.57 -20.39 0.49
N LEU A 17 -33.51 -19.78 -0.23
CA LEU A 17 -33.61 -19.83 -1.69
C LEU A 17 -32.91 -18.63 -2.32
N ASN A 18 -31.93 -18.86 -3.19
CA ASN A 18 -31.23 -17.83 -3.96
C ASN A 18 -30.63 -16.68 -3.12
N ARG A 19 -30.29 -16.95 -1.85
CA ARG A 19 -29.62 -15.97 -0.98
C ARG A 19 -28.16 -16.31 -0.77
N ASP A 20 -27.38 -15.26 -0.60
CA ASP A 20 -25.98 -15.35 -0.24
C ASP A 20 -25.75 -15.34 1.28
N TYR A 21 -26.67 -14.72 2.00
CA TYR A 21 -26.70 -14.61 3.45
C TYR A 21 -27.95 -15.27 4.00
N CYS A 22 -27.85 -15.81 5.20
CA CYS A 22 -28.97 -16.39 5.90
C CYS A 22 -29.99 -15.32 6.29
N LYS A 23 -31.27 -15.54 5.98
CA LYS A 23 -32.36 -14.66 6.39
C LYS A 23 -32.52 -14.59 7.92
N ASN A 24 -32.14 -15.64 8.64
CA ASN A 24 -32.34 -15.74 10.08
C ASN A 24 -31.12 -15.23 10.87
N CYS A 25 -29.92 -15.75 10.60
CA CYS A 25 -28.72 -15.42 11.38
C CYS A 25 -27.73 -14.47 10.69
N GLY A 26 -27.95 -14.12 9.42
CA GLY A 26 -27.04 -13.25 8.66
C GLY A 26 -25.70 -13.89 8.26
N GLU A 27 -25.47 -15.17 8.55
CA GLU A 27 -24.23 -15.87 8.16
C GLU A 27 -24.13 -16.02 6.63
N ILE A 28 -22.91 -16.00 6.08
CA ILE A 28 -22.67 -16.22 4.66
C ILE A 28 -22.88 -17.70 4.34
N ILE A 29 -23.93 -18.01 3.58
CA ILE A 29 -24.24 -19.38 3.14
C ILE A 29 -23.57 -19.67 1.79
N ASN A 30 -23.38 -18.65 0.94
CA ASN A 30 -22.74 -18.84 -0.35
C ASN A 30 -21.22 -19.02 -0.19
N ILE A 31 -20.75 -20.26 -0.37
CA ILE A 31 -19.33 -20.64 -0.27
C ILE A 31 -18.46 -19.86 -1.26
N ASN A 32 -18.95 -19.58 -2.47
CA ASN A 32 -18.22 -18.79 -3.46
C ASN A 32 -18.06 -17.34 -3.00
N LEU A 33 -19.11 -16.76 -2.41
CA LEU A 33 -19.04 -15.42 -1.84
C LEU A 33 -18.06 -15.38 -0.66
N LYS A 34 -18.13 -16.35 0.26
CA LYS A 34 -17.20 -16.47 1.39
C LYS A 34 -15.74 -16.50 0.92
N ARG A 35 -15.42 -17.41 -0.01
CA ARG A 35 -14.07 -17.51 -0.60
C ARG A 35 -13.64 -16.23 -1.31
N LYS A 36 -14.56 -15.53 -1.97
CA LYS A 36 -14.28 -14.26 -2.65
C LYS A 36 -13.92 -13.17 -1.64
N LEU A 37 -14.68 -13.04 -0.55
CA LEU A 37 -14.43 -12.09 0.52
C LEU A 37 -13.10 -12.37 1.24
N GLU A 38 -12.82 -13.63 1.57
CA GLU A 38 -11.54 -14.03 2.17
C GLU A 38 -10.34 -13.69 1.27
N ARG A 39 -10.44 -13.93 -0.04
CA ARG A 39 -9.39 -13.53 -0.99
C ARG A 39 -9.23 -12.02 -1.06
N GLN A 40 -10.34 -11.27 -1.05
CA GLN A 40 -10.29 -9.82 -1.07
C GLN A 40 -9.65 -9.24 0.20
N GLN A 41 -9.98 -9.77 1.38
CA GLN A 41 -9.35 -9.38 2.63
C GLN A 41 -7.85 -9.68 2.62
N LYS A 42 -7.45 -10.90 2.26
CA LYS A 42 -6.02 -11.26 2.14
C LYS A 42 -5.28 -10.39 1.12
N ALA A 43 -5.93 -10.02 0.01
CA ALA A 43 -5.35 -9.12 -0.97
C ALA A 43 -5.18 -7.68 -0.44
N LYS A 44 -6.14 -7.18 0.34
CA LYS A 44 -6.04 -5.88 1.01
C LYS A 44 -4.90 -5.85 2.02
N GLU A 45 -4.84 -6.84 2.92
CA GLU A 45 -3.76 -6.97 3.92
C GLU A 45 -2.38 -7.05 3.26
N LYS A 46 -2.25 -7.85 2.19
CA LYS A 46 -1.00 -7.91 1.41
C LYS A 46 -0.63 -6.55 0.82
N ARG A 47 -1.60 -5.81 0.26
CA ARG A 47 -1.36 -4.47 -0.30
C ARG A 47 -0.96 -3.47 0.76
N GLU A 48 -1.58 -3.49 1.93
CA GLU A 48 -1.23 -2.61 3.06
C GLU A 48 0.17 -2.94 3.59
N THR A 49 0.47 -4.23 3.79
CA THR A 49 1.79 -4.69 4.21
C THR A 49 2.86 -4.33 3.18
N GLN A 50 2.57 -4.48 1.89
CA GLN A 50 3.49 -4.06 0.82
C GLN A 50 3.64 -2.55 0.74
N LYS A 51 2.60 -1.75 0.96
CA LYS A 51 2.73 -0.29 1.04
C LYS A 51 3.62 0.11 2.21
N ILE A 52 3.45 -0.50 3.38
CA ILE A 52 4.30 -0.27 4.56
C ILE A 52 5.75 -0.71 4.28
N LYS A 53 5.96 -1.87 3.64
CA LYS A 53 7.31 -2.35 3.29
C LYS A 53 7.97 -1.53 2.18
N LYS A 54 7.20 -1.06 1.19
CA LYS A 54 7.68 -0.28 0.05
C LYS A 54 8.02 1.15 0.46
N LYS A 55 7.34 1.67 1.49
CA LYS A 55 7.80 2.82 2.27
C LYS A 55 9.04 2.41 3.07
N ASN A 56 10.19 2.43 2.39
CA ASN A 56 11.49 2.22 2.99
C ASN A 56 11.63 3.15 4.22
N LYS A 57 12.22 2.66 5.32
CA LYS A 57 12.39 3.48 6.55
C LYS A 57 13.08 4.82 6.25
N ILE A 58 14.00 4.81 5.28
CA ILE A 58 14.68 5.99 4.76
C ILE A 58 13.70 6.94 4.08
N THR A 59 12.84 6.44 3.18
CA THR A 59 11.84 7.28 2.50
C THR A 59 10.82 7.85 3.47
N LEU A 60 10.40 7.09 4.49
CA LEU A 60 9.55 7.59 5.58
C LEU A 60 10.25 8.69 6.36
N PHE A 61 11.51 8.50 6.75
CA PHE A 61 12.27 9.52 7.46
C PHE A 61 12.40 10.82 6.66
N PHE A 62 12.65 10.75 5.34
CA PHE A 62 12.72 11.94 4.50
C PHE A 62 11.36 12.63 4.32
N GLU A 63 10.28 11.86 4.20
CA GLU A 63 8.92 12.38 4.02
C GLU A 63 8.40 13.00 5.33
N ASP A 64 8.64 12.33 6.46
CA ASP A 64 8.33 12.80 7.81
C ASP A 64 9.18 14.02 8.19
N ALA A 65 10.49 14.04 7.87
CA ALA A 65 11.34 15.20 8.13
C ALA A 65 10.92 16.44 7.30
N LYS A 66 10.33 16.23 6.13
CA LYS A 66 9.82 17.30 5.26
C LYS A 66 8.46 17.83 5.73
N GLN A 67 7.62 16.97 6.32
CA GLN A 67 6.31 17.32 6.87
C GLN A 67 6.30 17.65 8.36
N HIS A 68 7.43 17.49 9.06
CA HIS A 68 7.50 17.76 10.49
C HIS A 68 7.11 19.21 10.81
N GLU A 69 6.24 19.39 11.80
CA GLU A 69 5.73 20.69 12.25
C GLU A 69 6.85 21.63 12.76
N ASN A 70 8.02 21.07 13.10
CA ASN A 70 9.12 21.82 13.67
C ASN A 70 9.95 22.50 12.56
N ILE A 71 9.75 23.81 12.44
CA ILE A 71 10.32 24.68 11.40
C ILE A 71 11.86 24.56 11.32
N VAL A 72 12.54 24.39 12.45
CA VAL A 72 14.01 24.27 12.53
C VAL A 72 14.51 23.05 11.76
N ILE A 73 13.90 21.87 11.96
CA ILE A 73 14.31 20.62 11.30
C ILE A 73 14.12 20.73 9.80
N ARG A 74 13.01 21.34 9.37
CA ARG A 74 12.69 21.56 7.95
C ARG A 74 13.71 22.46 7.25
N TYR A 75 14.13 23.56 7.89
CA TYR A 75 15.12 24.46 7.32
C TYR A 75 16.52 23.82 7.27
N THR A 76 16.93 23.13 8.33
CA THR A 76 18.22 22.44 8.37
C THR A 76 18.32 21.37 7.29
N ALA A 77 17.28 20.53 7.13
CA ALA A 77 17.23 19.52 6.07
C ALA A 77 17.33 20.16 4.68
N ARG A 78 16.62 21.27 4.44
CA ARG A 78 16.67 22.01 3.18
C ARG A 78 18.05 22.62 2.91
N PHE A 79 18.71 23.16 3.94
CA PHE A 79 20.05 23.75 3.84
C PHE A 79 21.10 22.73 3.42
N PHE A 80 21.18 21.59 4.14
CA PHE A 80 22.12 20.52 3.79
C PHE A 80 21.82 19.92 2.42
N TYR A 81 20.55 19.74 2.06
CA TYR A 81 20.17 19.25 0.74
C TYR A 81 20.61 20.20 -0.39
N SER A 82 20.44 21.51 -0.19
CA SER A 82 20.88 22.51 -1.17
C SER A 82 22.40 22.48 -1.37
N ILE A 83 23.17 22.42 -0.29
CA ILE A 83 24.63 22.33 -0.37
C ILE A 83 25.05 21.05 -1.08
N TRP A 84 24.43 19.91 -0.73
CA TRP A 84 24.72 18.62 -1.34
C TRP A 84 24.51 18.62 -2.85
N ILE A 85 23.39 19.18 -3.34
CA ILE A 85 23.13 19.32 -4.77
C ILE A 85 24.20 20.16 -5.46
N VAL A 86 24.61 21.28 -4.86
CA VAL A 86 25.65 22.15 -5.43
C VAL A 86 26.97 21.39 -5.55
N VAL A 87 27.36 20.62 -4.53
CA VAL A 87 28.58 19.79 -4.57
C VAL A 87 28.48 18.73 -5.67
N LEU A 88 27.35 18.03 -5.80
CA LEU A 88 27.14 17.06 -6.87
C LEU A 88 27.14 17.70 -8.27
N ALA A 89 26.59 18.91 -8.41
CA ALA A 89 26.58 19.63 -9.67
C ALA A 89 28.01 20.02 -10.10
N ILE A 90 28.81 20.56 -9.18
CA ILE A 90 30.21 20.90 -9.44
C ILE A 90 31.03 19.64 -9.70
N GLY A 91 30.87 18.61 -8.87
CA GLY A 91 31.59 17.34 -9.01
C GLY A 91 31.28 16.64 -10.33
N SER A 92 30.01 16.59 -10.73
CA SER A 92 29.62 15.99 -12.02
C SER A 92 30.12 16.81 -13.21
N PHE A 93 30.07 18.14 -13.14
CA PHE A 93 30.63 19.01 -14.16
C PHE A 93 32.14 18.80 -14.35
N LEU A 94 32.91 18.78 -13.26
CA LEU A 94 34.35 18.52 -13.33
C LEU A 94 34.65 17.10 -13.83
N ALA A 95 33.90 16.10 -13.36
CA ALA A 95 34.06 14.72 -13.83
C ALA A 95 33.83 14.59 -15.33
N LEU A 96 32.84 15.30 -15.89
CA LEU A 96 32.60 15.34 -17.33
C LEU A 96 33.75 16.00 -18.10
N VAL A 97 34.28 17.11 -17.59
CA VAL A 97 35.42 17.80 -18.23
C VAL A 97 36.66 16.91 -18.23
N PHE A 98 37.01 16.31 -17.10
CA PHE A 98 38.16 15.39 -17.03
C PHE A 98 37.95 14.12 -17.85
N GLY A 99 36.74 13.55 -17.81
CA GLY A 99 36.40 12.38 -18.62
C GLY A 99 36.49 12.65 -20.11
N TYR A 100 36.07 13.84 -20.56
CA TYR A 100 36.17 14.26 -21.96
C TYR A 100 37.61 14.51 -22.41
N ILE A 101 38.48 15.03 -21.53
CA ILE A 101 39.90 15.25 -21.83
C ILE A 101 40.69 13.93 -21.81
N ALA A 102 40.29 12.97 -20.97
CA ALA A 102 40.96 11.68 -20.83
C ALA A 102 40.51 10.62 -21.84
N ALA A 103 39.41 10.86 -22.57
CA ALA A 103 38.88 9.99 -23.62
C ALA A 103 39.45 10.37 -25.00
#